data_AF-A0A819AEL2-F1
#
_entry.id   AF-A0A819AEL2-F1
#
_cell.length_a   1.000
_cell.length_b   1.000
_cell.length_c   1.000
_cell.angle_alpha   90.00
_cell.angle_beta   90.00
_cell.angle_gamma   90.00
#
_symmetry.space_group_name_H-M   'P 1'
#
loop_
_entity.id
_entity.type
_entity.pdbx_description
1 polymer ?
#
loop_
_entity_poly.entity_id
_entity_poly.type
_entity_poly.pdbx_seq_one_letter_code
_entity_poly.pdbx_strand_id
1 'polypeptide(L)'
;MSVATISNIRLQLGHCVIPILLALGNFGNFFTTWILIRTLKQRANSCALYLLCAALANWFVINTVLISSLYGLDHIEPIHISNVLCKLRWYGGHVLFMASRCFLIAACVDRWALCSQNIKIRSFSQSKIALRVVSFIIISRCAINPSYNLAYTSFSLTLIGILPPSLMILFTFLARHNLTMIRSRVQPTGGDRTRDIHIHKRDHDLIKMLFGEVLVFCLTTCPFPCSTLYNYLTVPIKSYKTPIRLAIESLITFIIQPLLTYTYCCTQFYVYGFFCKSFRTDFLEILHLQRTNRVKQVTVEQTVGYKEKN
;
A
#
# COMPACT_ATOMS: atom_id res chain seq x y z
N MET A 1 35.11 1.15 -15.64
CA MET A 1 34.11 1.99 -14.94
C MET A 1 34.69 2.36 -13.59
N SER A 2 34.73 3.64 -13.21
CA SER A 2 35.33 4.07 -11.93
C SER A 2 34.31 4.05 -10.80
N VAL A 3 34.77 4.01 -9.54
CA VAL A 3 33.91 4.14 -8.36
C VAL A 3 33.10 5.44 -8.40
N ALA A 4 33.73 6.54 -8.85
CA ALA A 4 33.08 7.84 -8.98
C ALA A 4 31.90 7.82 -9.97
N THR A 5 32.04 7.12 -11.11
CA THR A 5 30.95 6.97 -12.07
C THR A 5 29.73 6.29 -11.44
N ILE A 6 29.94 5.22 -10.67
CA ILE A 6 28.84 4.46 -10.04
C ILE A 6 28.13 5.30 -8.97
N SER A 7 28.89 6.03 -8.14
CA SER A 7 28.32 6.93 -7.13
C SER A 7 27.52 8.07 -7.78
N ASN A 8 28.00 8.61 -8.91
CA ASN A 8 27.26 9.65 -9.64
C ASN A 8 25.95 9.11 -10.24
N ILE A 9 25.96 7.90 -10.81
CA ILE A 9 24.74 7.24 -11.30
C ILE A 9 23.72 7.09 -10.16
N ARG A 10 24.15 6.65 -8.98
CA ARG A 10 23.27 6.54 -7.81
C ARG A 10 22.63 7.88 -7.44
N LEU A 11 23.43 8.95 -7.40
CA LEU A 11 22.95 10.29 -7.06
C LEU A 11 21.94 10.81 -8.09
N GLN A 12 22.28 10.73 -9.38
CA GLN A 12 21.39 11.15 -10.48
C GLN A 12 20.07 10.37 -10.47
N LEU A 13 20.14 9.06 -10.22
CA LEU A 13 18.94 8.23 -10.10
C LEU A 13 18.06 8.69 -8.91
N GLY A 14 18.68 9.06 -7.79
CA GLY A 14 17.97 9.63 -6.64
C GLY A 14 17.24 10.93 -6.97
N HIS A 15 17.93 11.87 -7.63
CA HIS A 15 17.37 13.18 -8.00
C HIS A 15 16.22 13.07 -8.99
N CYS A 16 16.23 12.07 -9.87
CA CYS A 16 15.16 11.86 -10.84
C CYS A 16 14.00 11.05 -10.25
N VAL A 17 14.30 9.89 -9.64
CA VAL A 17 13.27 8.91 -9.30
C VAL A 17 12.53 9.25 -8.01
N ILE A 18 13.21 9.76 -6.98
CA ILE A 18 12.57 10.04 -5.68
C ILE A 18 11.47 11.10 -5.82
N PRO A 19 11.67 12.24 -6.52
CA PRO A 19 10.60 13.21 -6.75
C PRO A 19 9.42 12.65 -7.55
N ILE A 20 9.70 11.82 -8.56
CA ILE A 20 8.65 11.15 -9.34
C ILE A 20 7.81 10.23 -8.45
N LEU A 21 8.44 9.41 -7.62
CA LEU A 21 7.75 8.55 -6.65
C LEU A 21 6.95 9.37 -5.63
N LEU A 22 7.51 10.48 -5.14
CA LEU A 22 6.82 11.37 -4.20
C LEU A 22 5.56 11.98 -4.83
N ALA A 23 5.65 12.45 -6.08
CA ALA A 23 4.52 13.03 -6.81
C ALA A 23 3.44 11.97 -7.11
N LEU A 24 3.83 10.86 -7.74
CA LEU A 24 2.91 9.78 -8.10
C LEU A 24 2.29 9.13 -6.86
N GLY A 25 3.06 8.99 -5.79
CA GLY A 25 2.63 8.40 -4.53
C GLY A 25 1.66 9.29 -3.76
N ASN A 26 1.92 10.59 -3.67
CA ASN A 26 0.95 11.52 -3.06
C ASN A 26 -0.35 11.59 -3.85
N PHE A 27 -0.25 11.71 -5.18
CA PHE A 27 -1.42 11.70 -6.07
C PHE A 27 -2.23 10.41 -5.90
N GLY A 28 -1.58 9.25 -6.03
CA GLY A 28 -2.25 7.95 -5.95
C GLY A 28 -2.91 7.71 -4.59
N ASN A 29 -2.18 7.93 -3.49
CA ASN A 29 -2.74 7.69 -2.16
C ASN A 29 -3.88 8.65 -1.81
N PHE A 30 -3.81 9.92 -2.25
CA PHE A 30 -4.90 10.88 -2.07
C PHE A 30 -6.20 10.39 -2.72
N PHE A 31 -6.16 10.04 -4.00
CA PHE A 31 -7.35 9.58 -4.71
C PHE A 31 -7.87 8.23 -4.21
N THR A 32 -6.96 7.28 -3.92
CA THR A 32 -7.34 6.00 -3.30
C THR A 32 -8.06 6.23 -1.98
N THR A 33 -7.51 7.08 -1.10
CA THR A 33 -8.11 7.42 0.19
C THR A 33 -9.50 8.03 0.00
N TRP A 34 -9.64 8.99 -0.92
CA TRP A 34 -10.93 9.62 -1.19
C TRP A 34 -11.98 8.63 -1.71
N ILE A 35 -11.63 7.80 -2.70
CA ILE A 35 -12.54 6.79 -3.28
C ILE A 35 -12.96 5.77 -2.21
N LEU A 36 -12.03 5.32 -1.36
CA LEU A 36 -12.33 4.35 -0.30
C LEU A 36 -13.17 4.96 0.83
N ILE A 37 -12.94 6.22 1.22
CA ILE A 37 -13.81 6.93 2.18
C ILE A 37 -15.23 7.03 1.63
N ARG A 38 -15.39 7.42 0.35
CA ARG A 38 -16.70 7.49 -0.30
C ARG A 38 -17.38 6.12 -0.31
N THR A 39 -16.62 5.08 -0.65
CA THR A 39 -17.09 3.69 -0.62
C THR A 39 -17.59 3.29 0.76
N LEU A 40 -16.83 3.61 1.82
CA LEU A 40 -17.20 3.28 3.19
C LEU A 40 -18.45 4.01 3.67
N LYS A 41 -18.60 5.30 3.30
CA LYS A 41 -19.79 6.09 3.63
C LYS A 41 -21.05 5.52 2.97
N GLN A 42 -20.94 5.05 1.74
CA GLN A 42 -22.06 4.44 1.03
C GLN A 42 -22.35 3.02 1.50
N ARG A 43 -21.30 2.25 1.84
CA ARG A 43 -21.41 0.83 2.23
C ARG A 43 -20.31 0.48 3.23
N ALA A 44 -20.72 0.04 4.41
CA ALA A 44 -19.78 -0.48 5.40
C ALA A 44 -19.18 -1.81 4.93
N ASN A 45 -17.96 -1.77 4.36
CA ASN A 45 -17.22 -2.95 3.91
C ASN A 45 -15.88 -3.04 4.68
N SER A 46 -15.67 -4.14 5.40
CA SER A 46 -14.46 -4.41 6.18
C SER A 46 -13.18 -4.38 5.34
N CYS A 47 -13.18 -4.96 4.13
CA CYS A 47 -12.02 -4.95 3.25
C CYS A 47 -11.62 -3.55 2.81
N ALA A 48 -12.60 -2.70 2.47
CA ALA A 48 -12.34 -1.32 2.09
C ALA A 48 -11.73 -0.53 3.25
N LEU A 49 -12.09 -0.85 4.50
CA LEU A 49 -11.49 -0.25 5.69
C LEU A 49 -10.01 -0.60 5.82
N TYR A 50 -9.64 -1.88 5.66
CA TYR A 50 -8.23 -2.29 5.69
C TYR A 50 -7.41 -1.62 4.57
N LEU A 51 -7.95 -1.57 3.35
CA LEU A 51 -7.28 -0.91 2.22
C LEU A 51 -7.14 0.61 2.44
N LEU A 52 -8.12 1.25 3.09
CA LEU A 52 -8.03 2.65 3.47
C LEU A 52 -6.92 2.89 4.49
N CYS A 53 -6.86 2.07 5.54
CA CYS A 53 -5.79 2.14 6.54
C CYS A 53 -4.40 1.90 5.91
N ALA A 54 -4.29 0.97 4.95
CA ALA A 54 -3.07 0.75 4.20
C ALA A 54 -2.66 1.98 3.36
N ALA A 55 -3.61 2.59 2.65
CA ALA A 55 -3.35 3.81 1.86
C ALA A 55 -2.92 4.99 2.73
N LEU A 56 -3.56 5.19 3.89
CA LEU A 56 -3.16 6.22 4.85
C LEU A 56 -1.75 5.95 5.39
N ALA A 57 -1.45 4.72 5.80
CA ALA A 57 -0.11 4.35 6.27
C ALA A 57 0.95 4.58 5.18
N ASN A 58 0.67 4.20 3.93
CA ASN A 58 1.57 4.43 2.79
C ASN A 58 1.79 5.93 2.52
N TRP A 59 0.73 6.74 2.63
CA TRP A 59 0.82 8.18 2.46
C TRP A 59 1.73 8.82 3.52
N PHE A 60 1.60 8.42 4.78
CA PHE A 60 2.50 8.87 5.85
C PHE A 60 3.93 8.39 5.63
N VAL A 61 4.16 7.14 5.21
CA VAL A 61 5.50 6.62 4.88
C VAL A 61 6.15 7.44 3.78
N ILE A 62 5.43 7.70 2.69
CA ILE A 62 5.96 8.46 1.55
C ILE A 62 6.39 9.86 1.99
N ASN A 63 5.54 10.57 2.72
CA ASN A 63 5.85 11.94 3.13
C ASN A 63 6.92 12.01 4.24
N THR A 64 6.96 11.05 5.16
CA THR A 64 8.00 11.06 6.20
C THR A 64 9.35 10.61 5.66
N VAL A 65 9.37 9.52 4.87
CA VAL A 65 10.62 8.88 4.45
C VAL A 65 11.14 9.41 3.12
N LEU A 66 10.31 9.55 2.07
CA LEU A 66 10.86 10.04 0.80
C LEU A 66 11.27 11.51 0.86
N ILE A 67 10.57 12.35 1.63
CA ILE A 67 10.95 13.77 1.77
C ILE A 67 12.32 13.91 2.45
N SER A 68 12.56 13.22 3.57
CA SER A 68 13.90 13.31 4.18
C SER A 68 14.98 12.53 3.40
N SER A 69 14.62 11.54 2.57
CA SER A 69 15.57 10.95 1.62
C SER A 69 15.97 11.95 0.54
N LEU A 70 15.01 12.70 -0.01
CA LEU A 70 15.25 13.71 -1.04
C LEU A 70 16.14 14.84 -0.51
N TYR A 71 15.82 15.36 0.68
CA TYR A 71 16.63 16.38 1.33
C TYR A 71 18.07 15.88 1.59
N GLY A 72 18.22 14.62 1.96
CA GLY A 72 19.50 13.96 2.21
C GLY A 72 20.41 13.76 1.00
N LEU A 73 19.92 14.01 -0.22
CA LEU A 73 20.77 13.92 -1.43
C LEU A 73 21.71 15.13 -1.56
N ASP A 74 21.22 16.32 -1.18
CA ASP A 74 21.95 17.59 -1.32
C ASP A 74 22.51 18.10 0.01
N HIS A 75 21.96 17.66 1.13
CA HIS A 75 22.27 18.16 2.47
C HIS A 75 22.63 17.01 3.42
N ILE A 76 23.28 17.36 4.53
CA ILE A 76 23.47 16.43 5.64
C ILE A 76 22.08 15.93 6.07
N GLU A 77 21.89 14.60 6.04
CA GLU A 77 20.57 14.02 6.31
C GLU A 77 20.06 14.47 7.70
N PRO A 78 18.77 14.84 7.85
CA PRO A 78 18.25 15.37 9.12
C PRO A 78 18.35 14.37 10.28
N ILE A 79 18.54 13.08 9.95
CA ILE A 79 18.79 12.01 10.92
C ILE A 79 20.09 12.20 11.71
N HIS A 80 21.08 12.88 11.14
CA HIS A 80 22.35 13.16 11.81
C HIS A 80 22.28 14.41 12.69
N ILE A 81 21.30 15.28 12.46
CA ILE A 81 21.13 16.55 13.17
C ILE A 81 20.26 16.34 14.43
N SER A 82 19.22 15.51 14.35
CA SER A 82 18.29 15.29 15.46
C SER A 82 18.01 13.81 15.69
N ASN A 83 18.29 13.35 16.92
CA ASN A 83 17.95 12.00 17.36
C ASN A 83 16.44 11.73 17.30
N VAL A 84 15.61 12.77 17.49
CA VAL A 84 14.15 12.67 17.40
C VAL A 84 13.72 12.39 15.96
N LEU A 85 14.25 13.13 14.97
CA LEU A 85 13.94 12.89 13.56
C LEU A 85 14.47 11.53 13.07
N CYS A 86 15.66 11.14 13.53
CA CYS A 86 16.22 9.82 13.25
C CYS A 86 15.29 8.71 13.74
N LYS A 87 14.88 8.76 15.01
CA LYS A 87 13.94 7.80 15.59
C LYS A 87 12.59 7.84 14.91
N LEU A 88 12.01 9.01 14.64
CA LEU A 88 10.71 9.14 13.98
C LEU A 88 10.73 8.54 12.57
N ARG A 89 11.80 8.79 11.80
CA ARG A 89 11.96 8.25 10.44
C ARG A 89 12.14 6.74 10.45
N TRP A 90 13.07 6.23 11.26
CA TRP A 90 13.34 4.80 11.35
C TRP A 90 12.17 4.03 11.94
N TYR A 91 11.70 4.46 13.13
CA TYR A 91 10.63 3.79 13.85
C TYR A 91 9.29 4.00 13.16
N GLY A 92 8.91 5.25 12.89
CA GLY A 92 7.64 5.58 12.26
C GLY A 92 7.54 5.00 10.86
N GLY A 93 8.59 5.15 10.04
CA GLY A 93 8.65 4.56 8.70
C GLY A 93 8.49 3.04 8.75
N HIS A 94 9.26 2.35 9.60
CA HIS A 94 9.19 0.89 9.72
C HIS A 94 7.84 0.40 10.26
N VAL A 95 7.33 1.02 11.34
CA VAL A 95 6.04 0.67 11.96
C VAL A 95 4.89 0.86 10.98
N LEU A 96 4.84 2.00 10.28
CA LEU A 96 3.80 2.28 9.30
C LEU A 96 3.88 1.34 8.08
N PHE A 97 5.09 1.03 7.60
CA PHE A 97 5.27 0.06 6.52
C PHE A 97 4.76 -1.33 6.90
N MET A 98 5.08 -1.77 8.12
CA MET A 98 4.62 -3.04 8.66
C MET A 98 3.11 -3.06 8.90
N ALA A 99 2.55 -1.97 9.42
CA ALA A 99 1.10 -1.82 9.59
C ALA A 99 0.38 -1.92 8.24
N SER A 100 0.86 -1.22 7.20
CA SER A 100 0.33 -1.28 5.83
C SER A 100 0.24 -2.72 5.31
N ARG A 101 1.31 -3.51 5.48
CA ARG A 101 1.33 -4.93 5.11
C ARG A 101 0.36 -5.78 5.92
N CYS A 102 0.29 -5.54 7.23
CA CYS A 102 -0.67 -6.25 8.09
C CYS A 102 -2.12 -5.96 7.68
N PHE A 103 -2.44 -4.72 7.30
CA PHE A 103 -3.75 -4.38 6.77
C PHE A 103 -4.04 -5.12 5.46
N LEU A 104 -3.05 -5.24 4.57
CA LEU A 104 -3.24 -5.99 3.32
C LEU A 104 -3.44 -7.49 3.56
N ILE A 105 -2.68 -8.10 4.47
CA ILE A 105 -2.93 -9.49 4.92
C ILE A 105 -4.33 -9.62 5.50
N ALA A 106 -4.73 -8.70 6.38
CA ALA A 106 -6.06 -8.69 6.98
C ALA A 106 -7.17 -8.56 5.91
N ALA A 107 -6.95 -7.75 4.87
CA ALA A 107 -7.87 -7.65 3.73
C ALA A 107 -7.97 -8.96 2.94
N CYS A 108 -6.86 -9.67 2.73
CA CYS A 108 -6.85 -10.98 2.09
C CYS A 108 -7.59 -12.03 2.93
N VAL A 109 -7.34 -12.08 4.24
CA VAL A 109 -8.02 -12.96 5.20
C VAL A 109 -9.52 -12.65 5.23
N ASP A 110 -9.88 -11.38 5.28
CA ASP A 110 -11.27 -10.93 5.29
C ASP A 110 -12.02 -11.36 4.02
N ARG A 111 -11.42 -11.20 2.84
CA ARG A 111 -12.03 -11.67 1.59
C ARG A 111 -12.14 -13.18 1.51
N TRP A 112 -11.14 -13.91 1.99
CA TRP A 112 -11.23 -15.36 2.12
C TRP A 112 -12.37 -15.77 3.05
N ALA A 113 -12.47 -15.14 4.22
CA ALA A 113 -13.49 -15.41 5.21
C ALA A 113 -14.89 -15.13 4.68
N LEU A 114 -15.07 -14.02 3.95
CA LEU A 114 -16.33 -13.66 3.29
C LEU A 114 -16.77 -14.72 2.27
N CYS A 115 -15.82 -15.28 1.52
CA CYS A 115 -16.08 -16.32 0.53
C CYS A 115 -16.25 -17.72 1.15
N SER A 116 -16.04 -17.88 2.45
CA SER A 116 -16.18 -19.19 3.10
C SER A 116 -17.65 -19.64 3.19
N GLN A 117 -17.89 -20.94 3.04
CA GLN A 117 -19.22 -21.53 3.23
C GLN A 117 -19.62 -21.62 4.71
N ASN A 118 -18.63 -21.59 5.61
CA ASN A 118 -18.89 -21.66 7.03
C ASN A 118 -19.33 -20.30 7.57
N ILE A 119 -20.56 -20.24 8.10
CA ILE A 119 -21.18 -19.03 8.67
C ILE A 119 -20.31 -18.41 9.77
N LYS A 120 -19.66 -19.24 10.60
CA LYS A 120 -18.77 -18.77 11.69
C LYS A 120 -17.51 -18.08 11.15
N ILE A 121 -17.00 -18.52 10.01
CA ILE A 121 -15.84 -17.88 9.37
C ILE A 121 -16.30 -16.59 8.69
N ARG A 122 -17.44 -16.62 7.99
CA ARG A 122 -18.00 -15.44 7.30
C ARG A 122 -18.33 -14.30 8.27
N SER A 123 -18.76 -14.60 9.49
CA SER A 123 -19.03 -13.57 10.50
C SER A 123 -17.78 -12.79 10.92
N PHE A 124 -16.57 -13.31 10.66
CA PHE A 124 -15.31 -12.57 10.88
C PHE A 124 -15.17 -11.35 9.97
N SER A 125 -15.85 -11.33 8.81
CA SER A 125 -15.80 -10.23 7.83
C SER A 125 -16.71 -9.03 8.18
N GLN A 126 -17.10 -8.90 9.45
CA GLN A 126 -17.90 -7.77 9.91
C GLN A 126 -17.03 -6.52 10.12
N SER A 127 -17.55 -5.36 9.74
CA SER A 127 -16.87 -4.06 9.92
C SER A 127 -16.48 -3.76 11.36
N LYS A 128 -17.29 -4.20 12.35
CA LYS A 128 -16.98 -4.07 13.79
C LYS A 128 -15.73 -4.86 14.20
N ILE A 129 -15.57 -6.07 13.66
CA ILE A 129 -14.38 -6.90 13.91
C ILE A 129 -13.19 -6.27 13.20
N ALA A 130 -13.38 -5.80 11.97
CA ALA A 130 -12.32 -5.13 11.23
C ALA A 130 -11.75 -3.93 11.97
N LEU A 131 -12.59 -3.10 12.59
CA LEU A 131 -12.14 -1.98 13.40
C LEU A 131 -11.29 -2.45 14.60
N ARG A 132 -11.69 -3.53 15.29
CA ARG A 132 -10.90 -4.11 16.40
C ARG A 132 -9.55 -4.63 15.92
N VAL A 133 -9.52 -5.31 14.77
CA VAL A 133 -8.28 -5.82 14.15
C VAL A 133 -7.36 -4.66 13.76
N VAL A 134 -7.90 -3.58 13.17
CA VAL A 134 -7.11 -2.39 12.83
C VAL A 134 -6.49 -1.77 14.09
N SER A 135 -7.27 -1.56 15.15
CA SER A 135 -6.77 -1.02 16.41
C SER A 135 -5.68 -1.91 17.02
N PHE A 136 -5.85 -3.23 16.99
CA PHE A 136 -4.85 -4.17 17.47
C PHE A 136 -3.55 -4.12 16.66
N ILE A 137 -3.63 -4.04 15.33
CA ILE A 137 -2.45 -3.89 14.46
C ILE A 137 -1.69 -2.61 14.79
N ILE A 138 -2.39 -1.48 14.98
CA ILE A 138 -1.74 -0.20 15.30
C ILE A 138 -1.05 -0.28 16.67
N ILE A 139 -1.75 -0.73 17.71
CA ILE A 139 -1.21 -0.80 19.08
C ILE A 139 -0.02 -1.77 19.17
N SER A 140 -0.17 -2.98 18.62
CA SER A 140 0.88 -4.01 18.70
C SER A 140 2.20 -3.60 18.04
N ARG A 141 2.15 -2.76 17.00
CA ARG A 141 3.35 -2.31 16.30
C ARG A 141 4.04 -1.12 16.98
N CYS A 142 3.27 -0.27 17.68
CA CYS A 142 3.82 0.82 18.49
C CYS A 142 4.51 0.33 19.79
N ALA A 143 4.33 -0.93 20.18
CA ALA A 143 4.89 -1.49 21.42
C ALA A 143 6.25 -2.20 21.25
N ILE A 144 6.72 -2.40 20.00
CA ILE A 144 7.95 -3.18 19.75
C ILE A 144 9.19 -2.30 19.96
N ASN A 145 10.08 -2.69 20.87
CA ASN A 145 11.38 -2.05 21.10
C ASN A 145 12.49 -2.75 20.27
N PRO A 146 13.28 -2.03 19.46
CA PRO A 146 14.26 -2.62 18.54
C PRO A 146 15.62 -3.02 19.16
N SER A 147 15.70 -3.26 20.47
CA SER A 147 16.98 -3.28 21.21
C SER A 147 17.97 -4.42 20.87
N TYR A 148 17.63 -5.39 20.01
CA TYR A 148 18.46 -6.56 19.72
C TYR A 148 18.68 -6.78 18.22
N ASN A 149 19.83 -6.32 17.69
CA ASN A 149 20.14 -6.30 16.25
C ASN A 149 20.12 -7.68 15.55
N LEU A 150 20.66 -8.74 16.18
CA LEU A 150 20.73 -10.07 15.55
C LEU A 150 19.35 -10.73 15.49
N ALA A 151 18.63 -10.75 16.61
CA ALA A 151 17.26 -11.26 16.67
C ALA A 151 16.33 -10.47 15.74
N TYR A 152 16.50 -9.14 15.68
CA TYR A 152 15.75 -8.26 14.80
C TYR A 152 15.98 -8.55 13.31
N THR A 153 17.21 -8.88 12.91
CA THR A 153 17.51 -9.19 11.50
C THR A 153 16.83 -10.50 11.05
N SER A 154 16.94 -11.57 11.85
CA SER A 154 16.27 -12.84 11.57
C SER A 154 14.74 -12.71 11.61
N PHE A 155 14.22 -11.98 12.61
CA PHE A 155 12.80 -11.67 12.72
C PHE A 155 12.30 -10.87 11.52
N SER A 156 13.08 -9.88 11.09
CA SER A 156 12.79 -9.07 9.91
C SER A 156 12.73 -9.97 8.68
N LEU A 157 13.76 -10.78 8.39
CA LEU A 157 13.74 -11.65 7.21
C LEU A 157 12.47 -12.52 7.14
N THR A 158 12.09 -13.14 8.26
CA THR A 158 10.92 -14.03 8.32
C THR A 158 9.60 -13.26 8.24
N LEU A 159 9.41 -12.22 9.06
CA LEU A 159 8.13 -11.52 9.18
C LEU A 159 7.94 -10.37 8.20
N ILE A 160 8.99 -9.88 7.58
CA ILE A 160 8.97 -8.85 6.52
C ILE A 160 9.01 -9.54 5.16
N GLY A 161 9.89 -10.52 5.01
CA GLY A 161 10.24 -11.08 3.71
C GLY A 161 9.41 -12.28 3.28
N ILE A 162 9.17 -13.24 4.17
CA ILE A 162 8.61 -14.54 3.77
C ILE A 162 7.15 -14.66 4.17
N LEU A 163 6.83 -14.37 5.44
CA LEU A 163 5.49 -14.60 5.99
C LEU A 163 4.40 -13.73 5.33
N PRO A 164 4.56 -12.40 5.15
CA PRO A 164 3.53 -11.59 4.50
C PRO A 164 3.17 -12.06 3.08
N PRO A 165 4.11 -12.22 2.14
CA PRO A 165 3.74 -12.64 0.79
C PRO A 165 3.16 -14.05 0.76
N SER A 166 3.66 -14.99 1.58
CA SER A 166 3.11 -16.35 1.61
C SER A 166 1.67 -16.38 2.14
N LEU A 167 1.36 -15.65 3.22
CA LEU A 167 -0.02 -15.51 3.70
C LEU A 167 -0.93 -14.80 2.68
N MET A 168 -0.44 -13.72 2.07
CA MET A 168 -1.18 -12.97 1.06
C MET A 168 -1.52 -13.83 -0.16
N ILE A 169 -0.56 -14.59 -0.68
CA ILE A 169 -0.75 -15.53 -1.80
C ILE A 169 -1.75 -16.62 -1.40
N LEU A 170 -1.56 -17.25 -0.22
CA LEU A 170 -2.42 -18.31 0.27
C LEU A 170 -3.88 -17.86 0.38
N PHE A 171 -4.15 -16.77 1.11
CA PHE A 171 -5.51 -16.30 1.33
C PHE A 171 -6.15 -15.74 0.06
N THR A 172 -5.39 -15.09 -0.82
CA THR A 172 -5.91 -14.64 -2.12
C THR A 172 -6.30 -15.83 -3.01
N PHE A 173 -5.47 -16.88 -3.03
CA PHE A 173 -5.78 -18.11 -3.76
C PHE A 173 -7.02 -18.81 -3.20
N LEU A 174 -7.10 -18.98 -1.87
CA LEU A 174 -8.25 -19.58 -1.21
C LEU A 174 -9.54 -18.76 -1.42
N ALA A 175 -9.46 -17.42 -1.38
CA ALA A 175 -10.59 -16.55 -1.67
C ALA A 175 -11.10 -16.75 -3.10
N ARG A 176 -10.19 -16.83 -4.09
CA ARG A 176 -10.53 -17.09 -5.49
C ARG A 176 -11.15 -18.47 -5.69
N HIS A 177 -10.59 -19.50 -5.07
CA HIS A 177 -11.12 -20.86 -5.12
C HIS A 177 -12.55 -20.91 -4.56
N ASN A 178 -12.75 -20.36 -3.37
CA ASN A 178 -14.05 -20.34 -2.72
C ASN A 178 -15.09 -19.52 -3.51
N LEU A 179 -14.70 -18.39 -4.09
CA LEU A 179 -15.57 -17.59 -4.95
C LEU A 179 -16.05 -18.39 -6.19
N THR A 180 -15.14 -19.18 -6.78
CA THR A 180 -15.47 -20.02 -7.93
C THR A 180 -16.46 -21.11 -7.55
N MET A 181 -16.30 -21.72 -6.37
CA MET A 181 -17.22 -22.72 -5.83
C MET A 181 -18.60 -22.14 -5.47
N ILE A 182 -18.67 -20.91 -4.98
CA ILE A 182 -19.97 -20.24 -4.74
C ILE A 182 -20.70 -20.03 -6.07
N ARG A 183 -19.97 -19.58 -7.11
CA ARG A 183 -20.57 -19.33 -8.43
C ARG A 183 -21.11 -20.58 -9.10
N SER A 184 -20.46 -21.74 -8.95
CA SER A 184 -20.95 -22.98 -9.56
C SER A 184 -22.23 -23.51 -8.90
N ARG A 185 -22.53 -23.12 -7.66
CA ARG A 185 -23.68 -23.61 -6.88
C ARG A 185 -24.91 -22.71 -6.95
N VAL A 186 -24.74 -21.41 -7.16
CA VAL A 186 -25.87 -20.47 -7.24
C VAL A 186 -26.46 -20.53 -8.66
N GLN A 187 -27.37 -21.48 -8.87
CA GLN A 187 -28.30 -21.40 -10.01
C GLN A 187 -29.30 -20.26 -9.74
N PRO A 188 -29.59 -19.38 -10.74
CA PRO A 188 -30.45 -18.22 -10.55
C PRO A 188 -31.93 -18.62 -10.51
N THR A 189 -32.39 -19.18 -9.39
CA THR A 189 -33.82 -19.39 -9.11
C THR A 189 -34.51 -18.04 -8.95
N GLY A 190 -35.47 -17.76 -9.84
CA GLY A 190 -36.05 -16.43 -10.04
C GLY A 190 -36.80 -15.89 -8.83
N GLY A 191 -36.54 -14.63 -8.47
CA GLY A 191 -37.30 -13.90 -7.46
C GLY A 191 -36.81 -12.48 -7.23
N ASP A 192 -35.52 -12.27 -6.96
CA ASP A 192 -35.01 -10.96 -6.52
C ASP A 192 -33.61 -10.62 -7.12
N ARG A 193 -33.54 -10.66 -8.46
CA ARG A 193 -32.28 -10.78 -9.23
C ARG A 193 -31.37 -9.54 -9.19
N THR A 194 -31.86 -8.33 -9.01
CA THR A 194 -31.05 -7.12 -9.31
C THR A 194 -30.11 -6.70 -8.18
N ARG A 195 -30.48 -6.89 -6.91
CA ARG A 195 -29.65 -6.48 -5.76
C ARG A 195 -28.49 -7.44 -5.50
N ASP A 196 -28.72 -8.75 -5.52
CA ASP A 196 -27.68 -9.74 -5.21
C ASP A 196 -26.60 -9.82 -6.31
N ILE A 197 -26.98 -9.69 -7.58
CA ILE A 197 -26.03 -9.65 -8.70
C ILE A 197 -25.04 -8.48 -8.56
N HIS A 198 -25.52 -7.32 -8.09
CA HIS A 198 -24.66 -6.14 -7.91
C HIS A 198 -23.68 -6.30 -6.75
N ILE A 199 -24.07 -6.99 -5.67
CA ILE A 199 -23.20 -7.25 -4.52
C ILE A 199 -22.03 -8.15 -4.96
N HIS A 200 -22.33 -9.25 -5.67
CA HIS A 200 -21.31 -10.20 -6.14
C HIS A 200 -20.30 -9.61 -7.13
N LYS A 201 -20.72 -8.66 -7.98
CA LYS A 201 -19.79 -8.00 -8.94
C LYS A 201 -18.74 -7.16 -8.21
N ARG A 202 -19.13 -6.45 -7.15
CA ARG A 202 -18.20 -5.59 -6.40
C ARG A 202 -17.22 -6.41 -5.56
N ASP A 203 -17.67 -7.51 -4.95
CA ASP A 203 -16.78 -8.41 -4.21
C ASP A 203 -15.71 -9.04 -5.11
N HIS A 204 -16.09 -9.38 -6.34
CA HIS A 204 -15.14 -9.85 -7.34
C HIS A 204 -14.15 -8.76 -7.77
N ASP A 205 -14.62 -7.52 -7.92
CA ASP A 205 -13.71 -6.41 -8.21
C ASP A 205 -12.73 -6.17 -7.05
N LEU A 206 -13.16 -6.29 -5.78
CA LEU A 206 -12.25 -6.19 -4.62
C LEU A 206 -11.20 -7.30 -4.60
N ILE A 207 -11.58 -8.55 -4.93
CA ILE A 207 -10.62 -9.66 -5.02
C ILE A 207 -9.61 -9.42 -6.14
N LYS A 208 -10.02 -8.83 -7.27
CA LYS A 208 -9.10 -8.41 -8.34
C LYS A 208 -8.14 -7.31 -7.90
N MET A 209 -8.60 -6.33 -7.11
CA MET A 209 -7.73 -5.30 -6.53
C MET A 209 -6.64 -5.95 -5.68
N LEU A 210 -7.05 -6.79 -4.73
CA LEU A 210 -6.13 -7.48 -3.82
C LEU A 210 -5.14 -8.34 -4.58
N PHE A 211 -5.60 -9.10 -5.58
CA PHE A 211 -4.70 -9.91 -6.40
C PHE A 211 -3.64 -9.06 -7.11
N GLY A 212 -4.03 -7.94 -7.72
CA GLY A 212 -3.09 -7.01 -8.33
C GLY A 212 -2.10 -6.43 -7.33
N GLU A 213 -2.57 -6.09 -6.13
CA GLU A 213 -1.75 -5.53 -5.06
C GLU A 213 -0.75 -6.56 -4.50
N VAL A 214 -1.17 -7.82 -4.34
CA VAL A 214 -0.30 -8.93 -3.94
C VAL A 214 0.78 -9.18 -4.98
N LEU A 215 0.42 -9.16 -6.27
CA LEU A 215 1.37 -9.35 -7.37
C LEU A 215 2.43 -8.24 -7.38
N VAL A 216 2.00 -6.97 -7.30
CA VAL A 216 2.94 -5.85 -7.25
C VAL A 216 3.79 -5.91 -5.98
N PHE A 217 3.18 -6.20 -4.82
CA PHE A 217 3.91 -6.36 -3.56
C PHE A 217 5.03 -7.41 -3.68
N CYS A 218 4.76 -8.57 -4.27
CA CYS A 218 5.77 -9.60 -4.48
C CYS A 218 6.89 -9.11 -5.41
N LEU A 219 6.56 -8.48 -6.54
CA LEU A 219 7.56 -7.99 -7.49
C LEU A 219 8.46 -6.90 -6.89
N THR A 220 7.90 -5.98 -6.12
CA THR A 220 8.64 -4.85 -5.57
C THR A 220 9.29 -5.14 -4.23
N THR A 221 8.76 -6.07 -3.43
CA THR A 221 9.21 -6.26 -2.04
C THR A 221 10.05 -7.52 -1.86
N CYS A 222 9.87 -8.58 -2.67
CA CYS A 222 10.68 -9.80 -2.56
C CYS A 222 12.19 -9.61 -2.81
N PRO A 223 12.66 -8.65 -3.64
CA PRO A 223 14.10 -8.41 -3.79
C PRO A 223 14.79 -7.95 -2.49
N PHE A 224 14.07 -7.28 -1.59
CA PHE A 224 14.61 -6.77 -0.32
C PHE A 224 15.16 -7.87 0.63
N PRO A 225 14.39 -8.90 1.01
CA PRO A 225 14.91 -9.98 1.84
C PRO A 225 16.05 -10.74 1.17
N CYS A 226 16.01 -10.95 -0.15
CA CYS A 226 17.11 -11.57 -0.90
C CYS A 226 18.41 -10.74 -0.79
N SER A 227 18.30 -9.42 -0.99
CA SER A 227 19.44 -8.50 -0.83
C SER A 227 19.97 -8.47 0.60
N THR A 228 19.09 -8.53 1.59
CA THR A 228 19.46 -8.52 3.01
C THR A 228 20.18 -9.80 3.39
N LEU A 229 19.68 -10.95 2.93
CA LEU A 229 20.31 -12.25 3.12
C LEU A 229 21.69 -12.29 2.46
N TYR A 230 21.82 -11.80 1.22
CA TYR A 230 23.12 -11.67 0.56
C TYR A 230 24.11 -10.80 1.36
N ASN A 231 23.65 -9.64 1.84
CA ASN A 231 24.49 -8.74 2.64
C ASN A 231 24.94 -9.41 3.94
N TYR A 232 24.05 -10.15 4.61
CA TYR A 232 24.35 -10.90 5.83
C TYR A 232 25.37 -12.02 5.57
N LEU A 233 25.14 -12.85 4.55
CA LEU A 233 26.03 -13.98 4.22
C LEU A 233 27.42 -13.52 3.78
N THR A 234 27.54 -12.30 3.22
CA THR A 234 28.83 -11.78 2.74
C THR A 234 29.56 -10.89 3.76
N VAL A 235 29.04 -10.74 4.99
CA VAL A 235 29.73 -10.01 6.07
C VAL A 235 31.15 -10.54 6.34
N PRO A 236 31.40 -11.87 6.46
CA PRO A 236 32.73 -12.38 6.81
C PRO A 236 33.81 -12.04 5.76
N ILE A 237 33.41 -11.82 4.51
CA ILE A 237 34.32 -11.59 3.38
C ILE A 237 34.38 -10.09 3.02
N LYS A 238 33.71 -9.22 3.79
CA LYS A 238 33.59 -7.80 3.48
C LYS A 238 34.95 -7.09 3.34
N SER A 239 35.94 -7.47 4.14
CA SER A 239 37.30 -6.91 4.11
C SER A 239 38.06 -7.20 2.82
N TYR A 240 37.66 -8.22 2.06
CA TYR A 240 38.31 -8.61 0.79
C TYR A 240 37.58 -8.06 -0.45
N LYS A 241 36.48 -7.32 -0.27
CA LYS A 241 35.72 -6.77 -1.40
C LYS A 241 36.45 -5.57 -1.99
N THR A 242 36.63 -5.58 -3.31
CA THR A 242 37.21 -4.44 -4.02
C THR A 242 36.30 -3.20 -3.90
N PRO A 243 36.87 -1.97 -3.92
CA PRO A 243 36.08 -0.74 -3.81
C PRO A 243 34.97 -0.62 -4.86
N ILE A 244 35.22 -1.11 -6.08
CA ILE A 244 34.24 -1.13 -7.15
C ILE A 244 33.07 -2.07 -6.86
N ARG A 245 33.33 -3.24 -6.27
CA ARG A 245 32.28 -4.17 -5.85
C ARG A 245 31.39 -3.55 -4.76
N LEU A 246 31.99 -2.87 -3.79
CA LEU A 246 31.23 -2.16 -2.74
C LEU A 246 30.36 -1.04 -3.33
N ALA A 247 30.85 -0.32 -4.33
CA ALA A 247 30.06 0.70 -5.03
C ALA A 247 28.85 0.09 -5.78
N ILE A 248 29.05 -1.03 -6.48
CA ILE A 248 27.97 -1.77 -7.15
C ILE A 248 26.94 -2.27 -6.13
N GLU A 249 27.38 -2.90 -5.03
CA GLU A 249 26.50 -3.38 -3.97
C GLU A 249 25.70 -2.23 -3.35
N SER A 250 26.31 -1.05 -3.17
CA SER A 250 25.62 0.15 -2.71
C SER A 250 24.56 0.64 -3.70
N LEU A 251 24.86 0.63 -5.00
CA LEU A 251 23.89 1.00 -6.04
C LEU A 251 22.72 0.00 -6.08
N ILE A 252 22.99 -1.30 -6.05
CA ILE A 252 21.94 -2.34 -6.02
C ILE A 252 21.08 -2.20 -4.78
N THR A 253 21.69 -1.97 -3.61
CA THR A 253 20.96 -1.73 -2.36
C THR A 253 20.08 -0.49 -2.46
N PHE A 254 20.55 0.58 -3.12
CA PHE A 254 19.74 1.76 -3.39
C PHE A 254 18.57 1.49 -4.35
N ILE A 255 18.76 0.66 -5.38
CA ILE A 255 17.66 0.28 -6.27
C ILE A 255 16.61 -0.57 -5.51
N ILE A 256 17.06 -1.53 -4.71
CA ILE A 256 16.15 -2.47 -4.02
C ILE A 256 15.45 -1.81 -2.82
N GLN A 257 16.19 -1.11 -1.97
CA GLN A 257 15.64 -0.57 -0.72
C GLN A 257 14.74 0.63 -0.99
N PRO A 258 15.22 1.84 -1.31
CA PRO A 258 14.31 2.95 -1.51
C PRO A 258 13.46 2.81 -2.77
N LEU A 259 14.05 2.48 -3.93
CA LEU A 259 13.32 2.59 -5.18
C LEU A 259 12.23 1.52 -5.31
N LEU A 260 12.57 0.23 -5.24
CA LEU A 260 11.58 -0.84 -5.35
C LEU A 260 10.61 -0.86 -4.16
N THR A 261 11.10 -0.77 -2.92
CA THR A 261 10.22 -0.89 -1.74
C THR A 261 9.22 0.27 -1.63
N TYR A 262 9.61 1.51 -1.94
CA TYR A 262 8.66 2.64 -1.91
C TYR A 262 7.78 2.72 -3.17
N THR A 263 8.19 2.10 -4.29
CA THR A 263 7.32 1.95 -5.46
C THR A 263 6.01 1.27 -5.08
N TYR A 264 6.05 0.24 -4.22
CA TYR A 264 4.83 -0.41 -3.69
C TYR A 264 3.84 0.61 -3.10
N CYS A 265 4.29 1.48 -2.19
CA CYS A 265 3.45 2.50 -1.56
C CYS A 265 2.85 3.49 -2.56
N CYS A 266 3.47 3.66 -3.73
CA CYS A 266 3.01 4.58 -4.77
C CYS A 266 2.02 3.91 -5.75
N THR A 267 2.04 2.59 -5.87
CA THR A 267 1.34 1.87 -6.93
C THR A 267 -0.15 1.60 -6.70
N GLN A 268 -0.64 1.69 -5.46
CA GLN A 268 -1.99 1.23 -5.09
C GLN A 268 -3.10 1.77 -6.00
N PHE A 269 -3.14 3.09 -6.23
CA PHE A 269 -4.15 3.71 -7.10
C PHE A 269 -4.11 3.17 -8.53
N TYR A 270 -2.90 3.06 -9.08
CA TYR A 270 -2.68 2.64 -10.46
C TYR A 270 -3.04 1.16 -10.64
N VAL A 271 -2.73 0.33 -9.65
CA VAL A 271 -3.13 -1.08 -9.60
C VAL A 271 -4.65 -1.20 -9.57
N TYR A 272 -5.33 -0.46 -8.68
CA TYR A 272 -6.80 -0.50 -8.60
C TYR A 272 -7.47 -0.01 -9.88
N GLY A 273 -6.93 1.06 -10.49
CA GLY A 273 -7.38 1.56 -11.79
C GLY A 273 -7.22 0.52 -12.90
N PHE A 274 -6.09 -0.18 -12.94
CA PHE A 274 -5.82 -1.19 -13.97
C PHE A 274 -6.73 -2.41 -13.82
N PHE A 275 -6.79 -3.01 -12.62
CA PHE A 275 -7.49 -4.28 -12.41
C PHE A 275 -9.01 -4.15 -12.30
N CYS A 276 -9.54 -2.98 -11.90
CA CYS A 276 -10.94 -2.87 -11.49
C CYS A 276 -11.71 -1.77 -12.23
N LYS A 277 -12.77 -2.19 -12.92
CA LYS A 277 -13.66 -1.28 -13.66
C LYS A 277 -14.51 -0.42 -12.73
N SER A 278 -15.01 -0.98 -11.61
CA SER A 278 -15.78 -0.19 -10.64
C SER A 278 -14.95 0.97 -10.07
N PHE A 279 -13.67 0.75 -9.77
CA PHE A 279 -12.81 1.80 -9.24
C PHE A 279 -12.60 2.94 -10.23
N ARG A 280 -12.36 2.61 -11.51
CA ARG A 280 -12.29 3.62 -12.58
C ARG A 280 -13.58 4.41 -12.74
N THR A 281 -14.72 3.72 -12.62
CA THR A 281 -16.04 4.37 -12.72
C THR A 281 -16.25 5.32 -11.55
N ASP A 282 -15.94 4.88 -10.33
CA ASP A 282 -16.04 5.70 -9.12
C ASP A 282 -15.11 6.94 -9.19
N PHE A 283 -13.90 6.78 -9.75
CA PHE A 283 -12.97 7.87 -9.99
C PHE A 283 -13.47 8.88 -11.04
N LEU A 284 -13.94 8.40 -12.19
CA LEU A 284 -14.50 9.26 -13.24
C LEU A 284 -15.75 10.01 -12.74
N GLU A 285 -16.59 9.35 -11.97
CA GLU A 285 -17.77 9.98 -11.37
C GLU A 285 -17.38 11.12 -10.42
N ILE A 286 -16.32 10.97 -9.62
CA ILE A 286 -15.81 12.06 -8.76
C ILE A 286 -15.37 13.26 -9.61
N LEU A 287 -14.65 13.01 -10.71
CA LEU A 287 -14.22 14.08 -11.64
C LEU A 287 -15.42 14.78 -12.30
N HIS A 288 -16.44 14.02 -12.71
CA HIS A 288 -17.65 14.56 -13.32
C HIS A 288 -18.55 15.32 -12.33
N LEU A 289 -18.69 14.84 -11.08
CA LEU A 289 -19.49 15.52 -10.05
C LEU A 289 -18.90 16.88 -9.67
N GLN A 290 -17.57 17.02 -9.69
CA GLN A 290 -16.94 18.34 -9.55
C GLN A 290 -17.32 19.29 -10.69
N ARG A 291 -17.53 18.77 -11.90
CA ARG A 291 -17.96 19.56 -13.05
C ARG A 291 -19.42 19.99 -12.92
N THR A 292 -20.33 19.08 -12.57
CA THR A 292 -21.77 19.39 -12.47
C THR A 292 -22.10 20.32 -11.30
N ASN A 293 -21.44 20.16 -10.14
CA ASN A 293 -21.65 21.05 -9.00
C ASN A 293 -21.11 22.47 -9.25
N ARG A 294 -20.00 22.62 -9.99
CA ARG A 294 -19.52 23.94 -10.43
C ARG A 294 -20.53 24.65 -11.32
N VAL A 295 -21.17 23.95 -12.25
CA VAL A 295 -22.18 24.56 -13.14
C VAL A 295 -23.38 25.07 -12.33
N LYS A 296 -23.88 24.28 -11.36
CA LYS A 296 -25.01 24.71 -10.51
C LYS A 296 -24.70 25.92 -9.64
N GLN A 297 -23.48 26.02 -9.08
CA GLN A 297 -23.09 27.21 -8.28
C GLN A 297 -23.02 28.48 -9.12
N VAL A 298 -22.45 28.42 -10.33
CA VAL A 298 -22.40 29.57 -11.24
C VAL A 298 -23.81 30.05 -11.63
N THR A 299 -24.75 29.14 -11.87
CA THR A 299 -26.14 29.51 -12.19
C THR A 299 -26.86 30.17 -11.01
N VAL A 300 -26.59 29.74 -9.78
CA VAL A 300 -27.19 30.34 -8.56
C VAL A 300 -26.61 31.74 -8.30
N GLU A 301 -25.30 31.96 -8.45
CA GLU A 301 -24.72 33.30 -8.31
C GLU A 301 -25.23 34.28 -9.38
N GLN A 302 -25.44 33.83 -10.61
CA GLN A 302 -26.03 34.66 -11.67
C GLN A 302 -27.48 35.04 -11.40
N THR A 303 -28.27 34.16 -10.77
CA THR A 303 -29.67 34.46 -10.42
C THR A 303 -29.79 35.35 -9.18
N VAL A 304 -28.86 35.26 -8.24
CA VAL A 304 -28.81 36.15 -7.06
C VAL A 304 -28.31 37.54 -7.45
N GLY A 305 -27.25 37.64 -8.27
CA GLY A 305 -26.72 38.94 -8.73
C GLY A 305 -27.67 39.72 -9.64
N TYR A 306 -28.61 39.06 -10.33
CA TYR A 306 -29.65 39.73 -11.12
C TYR A 306 -30.78 40.31 -10.25
N LYS A 307 -31.02 39.75 -9.06
CA LYS A 307 -32.05 40.25 -8.13
C LYS A 307 -31.63 41.48 -7.34
N GLU A 308 -30.33 41.76 -7.20
CA GLU A 308 -29.83 42.95 -6.48
C GLU A 308 -29.70 44.19 -7.37
N LYS A 309 -29.90 44.08 -8.69
CA LYS A 309 -29.78 45.20 -9.65
C LYS A 309 -31.11 45.74 -10.19
N ASN A 310 -32.23 45.18 -9.75
CA ASN A 310 -33.58 45.67 -10.03
C ASN A 310 -34.26 46.04 -8.71
#